data_AF-A0A921FNQ3-F1
#
_entry.id   AF-A0A921FNQ3-F1
#
_cell.length_a   1.000
_cell.length_b   1.000
_cell.length_c   1.000
_cell.angle_alpha   90.00
_cell.angle_beta   90.00
_cell.angle_gamma   90.00
#
_symmetry.space_group_name_H-M   'P 1'
#
loop_
_entity.id
_entity.type
_entity.pdbx_description
1 polymer ?
#
loop_
_entity_poly.entity_id
_entity_poly.type
_entity_poly.pdbx_seq_one_letter_code
_entity_poly.pdbx_strand_id
1 'polypeptide(L)'
;MGTLTQAVEVTCTTAGIPLHLNYGGRSYTVKAQPQRWYVRRRWWAEEYRAALGHGPGLVDYQVWRVQVSLTRAANAPMLTLDISHHIESGRWRLVQVHDALRLEEAA
;
A
#
# COMPACT_ATOMS: atom_id res chain seq x y z
N MET A 1 -12.31 7.05 15.60
CA MET A 1 -11.76 8.08 14.70
C MET A 1 -11.22 7.36 13.46
N GLY A 2 -12.03 7.22 12.41
CA GLY A 2 -11.62 6.49 11.21
C GLY A 2 -10.65 7.34 10.39
N THR A 3 -9.38 6.91 10.32
CA THR A 3 -8.46 7.40 9.29
C THR A 3 -9.08 7.08 7.94
N LEU A 4 -9.42 8.11 7.16
CA LEU A 4 -9.90 7.98 5.79
C LEU A 4 -8.74 7.45 4.93
N THR A 5 -8.59 6.13 4.89
CA THR A 5 -7.63 5.47 3.99
C THR A 5 -8.10 5.68 2.56
N GLN A 6 -7.33 6.42 1.76
CA GLN A 6 -7.65 6.67 0.36
C GLN A 6 -7.50 5.39 -0.47
N ALA A 7 -8.41 5.18 -1.41
CA ALA A 7 -8.31 4.08 -2.36
C ALA A 7 -7.15 4.32 -3.33
N VAL A 8 -6.43 3.25 -3.65
CA VAL A 8 -5.33 3.26 -4.62
C VAL A 8 -5.64 2.17 -5.64
N GLU A 9 -5.51 2.47 -6.93
CA GLU A 9 -5.54 1.41 -7.95
C GLU A 9 -4.12 0.88 -8.14
N VAL A 10 -3.95 -0.43 -8.13
CA VAL A 10 -2.63 -1.05 -8.25
C VAL A 10 -2.67 -2.12 -9.32
N THR A 11 -1.81 -1.98 -10.32
CA THR A 11 -1.54 -3.03 -11.31
C THR A 11 -0.38 -3.87 -10.82
N CYS A 12 -0.59 -5.18 -10.74
CA CYS A 12 0.41 -6.13 -10.28
C CYS A 12 0.95 -7.00 -11.42
N THR A 13 2.13 -7.59 -11.21
CA THR A 13 2.62 -8.73 -12.00
C THR A 13 1.72 -9.96 -11.80
N THR A 14 1.91 -11.00 -12.62
CA THR A 14 1.30 -12.32 -12.41
C THR A 14 1.63 -12.93 -11.04
N ALA A 15 2.76 -12.54 -10.43
CA ALA A 15 3.15 -12.96 -9.09
C ALA A 15 2.54 -12.08 -7.97
N GLY A 16 1.67 -11.12 -8.31
CA GLY A 16 1.03 -10.23 -7.35
C GLY A 16 1.93 -9.12 -6.81
N ILE A 17 3.01 -8.78 -7.53
CA ILE A 17 3.96 -7.72 -7.14
C ILE A 17 3.50 -6.39 -7.76
N PRO A 18 3.38 -5.28 -7.00
CA PRO A 18 3.00 -3.97 -7.54
C PRO A 18 3.96 -3.48 -8.64
N LEU A 19 3.40 -2.98 -9.76
CA LEU A 19 4.14 -2.38 -10.89
C LEU A 19 3.74 -0.91 -11.13
N HIS A 20 2.44 -0.65 -11.18
CA HIS A 20 1.90 0.68 -11.45
C HIS A 20 0.81 1.00 -10.45
N LEU A 21 0.68 2.29 -10.12
CA LEU A 21 -0.30 2.74 -9.15
C LEU A 21 -0.96 4.03 -9.63
N ASN A 22 -2.28 4.12 -9.47
CA ASN A 22 -3.00 5.39 -9.61
C ASN A 22 -3.45 5.86 -8.23
N TYR A 23 -3.03 7.07 -7.88
CA TYR A 23 -3.33 7.70 -6.60
C TYR A 23 -3.49 9.20 -6.79
N GLY A 24 -4.56 9.78 -6.24
CA GLY A 24 -4.82 11.23 -6.34
C GLY A 24 -4.92 11.76 -7.78
N GLY A 25 -5.43 10.93 -8.70
CA GLY A 25 -5.51 11.27 -10.13
C GLY A 25 -4.16 11.27 -10.87
N ARG A 26 -3.09 10.80 -10.24
CA ARG A 26 -1.75 10.70 -10.84
C ARG A 26 -1.34 9.23 -10.97
N SER A 27 -0.66 8.93 -12.07
CA SER A 27 -0.08 7.61 -12.33
C SER A 27 1.38 7.58 -11.92
N TYR A 28 1.74 6.53 -11.19
CA TYR A 28 3.06 6.27 -10.68
C TYR A 28 3.56 4.91 -11.17
N THR A 29 4.87 4.80 -11.35
CA THR A 29 5.55 3.56 -11.72
C THR A 29 6.52 3.17 -10.62
N VAL A 30 6.48 1.91 -10.21
CA VAL A 30 7.41 1.33 -9.23
C VAL A 30 8.82 1.28 -9.84
N LYS A 31 9.80 1.82 -9.11
CA LYS A 31 11.20 1.92 -9.58
C LYS A 31 12.19 1.05 -8.82
N ALA A 32 11.85 0.65 -7.59
CA ALA A 32 12.64 -0.26 -6.79
C ALA A 32 11.84 -1.51 -6.43
N GLN A 33 12.53 -2.58 -6.05
CA GLN A 33 11.88 -3.81 -5.62
C GLN A 33 10.97 -3.55 -4.41
N PRO A 34 9.66 -3.85 -4.49
CA PRO A 34 8.74 -3.64 -3.38
C PRO A 34 9.08 -4.54 -2.19
N GLN A 35 8.97 -3.98 -0.98
CA GLN A 35 9.07 -4.76 0.26
C GLN A 35 7.67 -5.11 0.76
N ARG A 36 7.50 -6.35 1.21
CA ARG A 36 6.21 -6.88 1.67
C ARG A 36 6.29 -7.42 3.08
N TRP A 37 5.31 -7.07 3.90
CA TRP A 37 5.12 -7.66 5.22
C TRP A 37 3.63 -7.81 5.55
N TYR A 38 3.34 -8.51 6.64
CA TYR A 38 1.99 -8.72 7.13
C TYR A 38 1.84 -8.02 8.48
N VAL A 39 0.75 -7.27 8.63
CA VAL A 39 0.41 -6.60 9.89
C VAL A 39 -0.75 -7.33 10.53
N ARG A 40 -0.59 -7.73 11.79
CA ARG A 40 -1.67 -8.36 12.56
C ARG A 40 -2.67 -7.32 13.04
N ARG A 41 -3.93 -7.54 12.68
CA ARG A 41 -5.09 -6.89 13.29
C ARG A 41 -5.30 -7.49 14.69
N ARG A 42 -5.59 -6.64 15.69
CA ARG A 42 -6.02 -7.09 17.03
C ARG A 42 -7.47 -7.54 16.96
N TRP A 43 -7.71 -8.68 16.31
CA TRP A 43 -9.05 -9.22 16.10
C TRP A 43 -9.80 -9.45 17.42
N TRP A 44 -9.10 -9.71 18.53
CA TRP A 44 -9.66 -9.83 19.88
C TRP A 44 -10.21 -8.52 20.47
N ALA A 45 -9.85 -7.37 19.91
CA ALA A 45 -10.33 -6.06 20.37
C ALA A 45 -11.44 -5.48 19.48
N GLU A 46 -11.60 -5.99 18.25
CA GLU A 46 -12.47 -5.40 17.24
C GLU A 46 -13.64 -6.29 16.79
N GLU A 47 -13.60 -7.63 16.93
CA GLU A 47 -14.74 -8.49 16.55
C GLU A 47 -14.98 -9.73 17.44
N TYR A 48 -16.27 -10.01 17.65
CA TYR A 48 -16.82 -10.89 18.70
C TYR A 48 -16.58 -12.40 18.49
N ARG A 49 -16.09 -12.84 17.31
CA ARG A 49 -15.69 -14.25 17.04
C ARG A 49 -15.03 -14.39 15.67
N ALA A 50 -13.92 -15.13 15.61
CA ALA A 50 -13.43 -15.67 14.35
C ALA A 50 -14.36 -16.80 13.88
N ALA A 51 -15.01 -16.65 12.72
CA ALA A 51 -15.82 -17.72 12.15
C ALA A 51 -14.91 -18.89 11.72
N LEU A 52 -15.27 -20.11 12.13
CA LEU A 52 -14.54 -21.32 11.78
C LEU A 52 -14.48 -21.44 10.24
N GLY A 53 -13.28 -21.44 9.66
CA GLY A 53 -13.06 -21.55 8.22
C GLY A 53 -12.67 -20.26 7.47
N HIS A 54 -12.72 -19.09 8.11
CA HIS A 54 -12.19 -17.83 7.54
C HIS A 54 -10.82 -17.49 8.17
N GLY A 55 -9.75 -18.07 7.62
CA GLY A 55 -8.37 -17.84 8.08
C GLY A 55 -7.64 -16.69 7.36
N PRO A 56 -7.62 -16.65 6.02
CA PRO A 56 -6.88 -15.63 5.28
C PRO A 56 -7.57 -14.26 5.34
N GLY A 57 -6.86 -13.20 5.77
CA GLY A 57 -7.39 -11.83 5.80
C GLY A 57 -8.17 -11.45 7.08
N LEU A 58 -8.53 -12.43 7.92
CA LEU A 58 -9.23 -12.19 9.17
C LEU A 58 -8.30 -11.61 10.27
N VAL A 59 -7.05 -12.10 10.29
CA VAL A 59 -6.07 -11.81 11.36
C VAL A 59 -4.98 -10.84 10.89
N ASP A 60 -4.67 -10.82 9.61
CA ASP A 60 -3.61 -10.01 9.04
C ASP A 60 -4.03 -9.35 7.72
N TYR A 61 -3.42 -8.20 7.44
CA TYR A 61 -3.47 -7.59 6.11
C TYR A 61 -2.05 -7.41 5.59
N GLN A 62 -1.92 -7.53 4.27
CA GLN A 62 -0.65 -7.40 3.58
C GLN A 62 -0.35 -5.92 3.39
N VAL A 63 0.87 -5.50 3.72
CA VAL A 63 1.37 -4.15 3.47
C VAL A 63 2.58 -4.23 2.55
N TRP A 64 2.63 -3.29 1.61
CA TRP A 64 3.70 -3.12 0.67
C TRP A 64 4.31 -1.73 0.81
N ARG A 65 5.63 -1.67 0.95
CA ARG A 65 6.39 -0.45 0.71
C ARG A 65 6.84 -0.44 -0.73
N VAL A 66 6.44 0.61 -1.44
CA VAL A 66 6.79 0.83 -2.84
C VAL A 66 7.54 2.14 -2.98
N GLN A 67 8.59 2.13 -3.80
CA GLN A 67 9.24 3.35 -4.24
C GLN A 67 8.82 3.64 -5.67
N VAL A 68 8.28 4.84 -5.89
CA VAL A 68 7.52 5.15 -7.10
C VAL A 68 7.94 6.50 -7.65
N SER A 69 7.93 6.66 -8.97
CA SER A 69 8.09 7.97 -9.63
C SER A 69 6.88 8.26 -10.51
N LEU A 70 6.62 9.54 -10.80
CA LEU A 70 5.55 9.92 -11.71
C LEU A 70 5.79 9.33 -13.11
N THR A 71 4.81 8.62 -13.66
CA THR A 71 4.95 7.98 -14.97
C THR A 71 5.15 8.99 -16.09
N ARG A 72 4.48 10.15 -16.01
CA ARG A 72 4.59 11.23 -17.02
C ARG A 72 5.82 12.12 -16.87
N ALA A 73 6.58 11.97 -15.78
CA ALA A 73 7.74 12.83 -15.50
C ALA A 73 8.92 11.95 -15.05
N ALA A 74 9.76 11.57 -16.02
CA ALA A 74 10.87 10.63 -15.80
C ALA A 74 11.88 11.11 -14.75
N ASN A 75 12.06 12.43 -14.60
CA ASN A 75 12.96 13.06 -13.63
C ASN A 75 12.25 13.50 -12.34
N ALA A 76 11.00 13.07 -12.12
CA ALA A 76 10.31 13.37 -10.88
C ALA A 76 10.98 12.65 -9.69
N PRO A 77 11.04 13.29 -8.51
CA PRO A 77 11.58 12.67 -7.32
C PRO A 77 10.81 11.39 -6.98
N MET A 78 11.54 10.41 -6.44
CA MET A 78 10.94 9.17 -5.96
C MET A 78 10.17 9.42 -4.66
N LEU A 79 8.99 8.83 -4.57
CA LEU A 79 8.17 8.81 -3.37
C LEU A 79 8.19 7.40 -2.79
N THR A 80 8.24 7.31 -1.47
CA THR A 80 8.07 6.04 -0.76
C THR A 80 6.65 6.00 -0.19
N LEU A 81 5.87 4.98 -0.56
CA LEU A 81 4.49 4.82 -0.12
C LEU A 81 4.34 3.45 0.55
N ASP A 82 3.57 3.42 1.64
CA ASP A 82 3.06 2.18 2.20
C ASP A 82 1.59 2.03 1.80
N ILE A 83 1.27 0.90 1.16
CA ILE A 83 -0.08 0.56 0.72
C ILE A 83 -0.49 -0.80 1.29
N SER A 84 -1.74 -0.94 1.70
CA SER A 84 -2.29 -2.21 2.16
C SER A 84 -3.11 -2.87 1.07
N HIS A 85 -3.05 -4.20 1.02
CA HIS A 85 -3.83 -5.04 0.14
C HIS A 85 -4.73 -5.96 0.97
N HIS A 86 -6.04 -5.79 0.81
CA HIS A 86 -7.03 -6.63 1.47
C HIS A 86 -7.41 -7.80 0.56
N ILE A 87 -6.84 -8.97 0.84
CA ILE A 87 -6.91 -10.14 -0.05
C ILE A 87 -8.36 -10.55 -0.35
N GLU A 88 -9.25 -10.55 0.64
CA GLU A 88 -10.65 -10.96 0.43
C GLU A 88 -11.44 -10.02 -0.49
N SER A 89 -11.12 -8.73 -0.49
CA SER A 89 -11.87 -7.73 -1.26
C SER A 89 -11.12 -7.26 -2.51
N GLY A 90 -9.86 -7.67 -2.68
CA GLY A 90 -8.93 -7.18 -3.71
C GLY A 90 -8.62 -5.68 -3.60
N ARG A 91 -9.04 -5.02 -2.51
CA ARG A 91 -8.93 -3.56 -2.39
C ARG A 91 -7.55 -3.16 -1.93
N TRP A 92 -7.02 -2.14 -2.58
CA TRP A 92 -5.79 -1.48 -2.19
C TRP A 92 -6.09 -0.12 -1.55
N ARG A 93 -5.35 0.19 -0.48
CA ARG A 93 -5.53 1.42 0.28
C ARG A 93 -4.19 2.02 0.64
N LEU A 94 -4.13 3.34 0.66
CA LEU A 94 -2.97 4.05 1.17
C LEU A 94 -2.92 3.92 2.69
N VAL A 95 -1.77 3.50 3.21
CA VAL A 95 -1.48 3.47 4.65
C VAL A 95 -0.70 4.72 5.04
N GLN A 96 0.41 5.00 4.34
CA GLN A 96 1.28 6.14 4.65
C GLN A 96 2.03 6.63 3.42
N VAL A 97 2.20 7.95 3.32
CA VAL A 97 3.16 8.59 2.41
C VAL A 97 4.39 8.95 3.23
N HIS A 98 5.53 8.38 2.87
CA HIS A 98 6.82 8.76 3.45
C HIS A 98 7.40 9.86 2.56
N ASP A 99 6.98 11.11 2.79
CA ASP A 99 7.48 12.29 2.06
C ASP A 99 8.92 12.69 2.48
N ALA A 100 9.70 11.72 2.97
CA ALA A 100 10.92 11.91 3.75
C ALA A 100 12.20 12.10 2.91
N LEU A 101 12.10 12.58 1.67
CA LEU A 101 13.29 12.96 0.89
C LEU A 101 13.17 14.32 0.19
N ARG A 102 12.15 15.13 0.50
CA ARG A 102 12.03 16.47 -0.10
C ARG A 102 12.64 17.61 0.74
N LEU A 103 13.09 17.35 1.97
CA LEU A 103 13.61 18.42 2.84
C LEU A 103 15.14 18.45 3.01
N GLU A 104 15.86 17.38 2.66
CA GLU A 104 17.30 17.26 2.96
C GLU A 104 18.22 17.77 1.83
N GLU A 105 17.69 18.27 0.71
CA GLU A 105 18.50 18.88 -0.37
C GLU A 105 18.19 20.38 -0.58
N ALA A 106 17.46 21.02 0.35
CA ALA A 106 17.13 22.45 0.27
C ALA A 106 17.49 23.23 1.55
N ALA A 107 18.50 22.79 2.30
CA ALA A 107 19.06 23.49 3.47
C ALA A 107 20.56 23.75 3.29
#